data_AF-S7XAU3-F1
#
_entry.id   AF-S7XAU3-F1
#
_cell.length_a   1.000
_cell.length_b   1.000
_cell.length_c   1.000
_cell.angle_alpha   90.00
_cell.angle_beta   90.00
_cell.angle_gamma   90.00
#
_symmetry.space_group_name_H-M   'P 1'
#
loop_
_entity.id
_entity.type
_entity.pdbx_description
1 polymer ?
#
loop_
_entity_poly.entity_id
_entity_poly.type
_entity_poly.pdbx_seq_one_letter_code
_entity_poly.pdbx_strand_id
1 'polypeptide(L)'
;YKGFVVDFQFKSAEIYINQDKLQVIAQVNYVNTLLDEKKNYNTAQKNVLNKKTLRISYTNENGKMKVNKMESIILTDQTGDYGILDSTKPSEGTTTDSSTKPTTTPSTSN
;
A
#
# COMPACT_ATOMS: atom_id res chain seq x y z
N TYR A 1 1.04 -20.76 -12.26
CA TYR A 1 -0.24 -20.29 -11.68
C TYR A 1 -1.47 -20.47 -12.56
N LYS A 2 -1.40 -20.41 -13.91
CA LYS A 2 -2.61 -20.51 -14.76
C LYS A 2 -3.36 -21.83 -14.50
N GLY A 3 -4.56 -21.71 -13.91
CA GLY A 3 -5.41 -22.83 -13.51
C GLY A 3 -5.24 -23.34 -12.07
N PHE A 4 -4.33 -22.77 -11.29
CA PHE A 4 -4.11 -23.09 -9.86
C PHE A 4 -4.45 -21.93 -8.92
N VAL A 5 -4.39 -20.69 -9.42
CA VAL A 5 -4.86 -19.51 -8.67
C VAL A 5 -6.08 -18.98 -9.39
N VAL A 6 -7.24 -19.01 -8.74
CA VAL A 6 -8.56 -18.76 -9.34
C VAL A 6 -9.43 -17.93 -8.39
N ASP A 7 -10.64 -17.59 -8.82
CA ASP A 7 -11.66 -16.90 -8.01
C ASP A 7 -11.18 -15.61 -7.34
N PHE A 8 -10.50 -14.78 -8.13
CA PHE A 8 -10.07 -13.46 -7.68
C PHE A 8 -11.29 -12.60 -7.36
N GLN A 9 -11.38 -12.11 -6.12
CA GLN A 9 -12.45 -11.24 -5.67
C GLN A 9 -11.88 -10.01 -4.97
N PHE A 10 -12.19 -8.83 -5.50
CA PHE A 10 -11.90 -7.55 -4.86
C PHE A 10 -12.54 -7.47 -3.47
N LYS A 11 -11.83 -6.88 -2.50
CA LYS A 11 -12.35 -6.62 -1.15
C LYS A 11 -12.40 -5.13 -0.84
N SER A 12 -11.26 -4.46 -0.92
CA SER A 12 -11.17 -3.04 -0.60
C SER A 12 -10.01 -2.39 -1.36
N ALA A 13 -10.04 -1.06 -1.46
CA ALA A 13 -8.90 -0.29 -1.91
C ALA A 13 -8.81 1.04 -1.16
N GLU A 14 -7.57 1.44 -0.92
CA GLU A 14 -7.21 2.83 -0.59
C GLU A 14 -6.67 3.48 -1.85
N ILE A 15 -7.14 4.69 -2.17
CA ILE A 15 -6.90 5.34 -3.45
C ILE A 15 -6.45 6.77 -3.21
N TYR A 16 -5.30 7.13 -3.79
CA TYR A 16 -4.72 8.46 -3.78
C TYR A 16 -4.66 8.97 -5.21
N ILE A 17 -5.27 10.13 -5.46
CA ILE A 17 -5.40 10.69 -6.81
C ILE A 17 -4.55 11.94 -6.91
N ASN A 18 -3.61 11.95 -7.86
CA ASN A 18 -2.88 13.13 -8.28
C ASN A 18 -3.45 13.58 -9.64
N GLN A 19 -4.33 14.58 -9.59
CA GLN A 19 -5.01 15.07 -10.78
C GLN A 19 -4.07 15.85 -11.71
N ASP A 20 -3.09 16.58 -11.18
CA ASP A 20 -2.13 17.36 -11.98
C ASP A 20 -1.24 16.47 -12.84
N LYS A 21 -0.83 15.31 -12.30
CA LYS A 21 0.00 14.33 -13.01
C LYS A 21 -0.82 13.26 -13.73
N LEU A 22 -2.15 13.29 -13.62
CA LEU A 22 -3.06 12.26 -14.11
C LEU A 22 -2.65 10.86 -13.67
N GLN A 23 -2.38 10.72 -12.37
CA GLN A 23 -1.87 9.50 -11.75
C GLN A 23 -2.66 9.12 -10.50
N VAL A 24 -2.77 7.82 -10.25
CA VAL A 24 -3.41 7.22 -9.08
C VAL A 24 -2.44 6.24 -8.44
N ILE A 25 -2.33 6.28 -7.11
CA ILE A 25 -1.75 5.20 -6.32
C ILE A 25 -2.90 4.46 -5.63
N ALA A 26 -2.97 3.15 -5.81
CA ALA A 26 -3.99 2.32 -5.19
C ALA A 26 -3.36 1.14 -4.45
N GLN A 27 -3.69 0.98 -3.16
CA GLN A 27 -3.47 -0.28 -2.45
C GLN A 27 -4.75 -1.10 -2.51
N VAL A 28 -4.73 -2.23 -3.19
CA VAL A 28 -5.89 -3.10 -3.39
C VAL A 28 -5.73 -4.35 -2.53
N ASN A 29 -6.74 -4.63 -1.72
CA ASN A 29 -6.89 -5.92 -1.06
C ASN A 29 -7.90 -6.76 -1.85
N TYR A 30 -7.52 -8.01 -2.13
CA TYR A 30 -8.37 -8.96 -2.82
C TYR A 30 -8.11 -10.34 -2.25
N VAL A 31 -9.04 -11.26 -2.48
CA VAL A 31 -8.83 -12.67 -2.18
C VAL A 31 -8.74 -13.49 -3.45
N ASN A 32 -8.17 -14.68 -3.35
CA ASN A 32 -8.23 -15.71 -4.37
C ASN A 32 -8.40 -17.09 -3.72
N THR A 33 -8.58 -18.10 -4.56
CA THR A 33 -8.50 -19.51 -4.21
C THR A 33 -7.21 -20.09 -4.76
N LEU A 34 -6.47 -20.83 -3.93
CA LEU A 34 -5.33 -21.64 -4.33
C LEU A 34 -5.76 -23.10 -4.43
N LEU A 35 -5.64 -23.68 -5.61
CA LEU A 35 -5.88 -25.09 -5.89
C LEU A 35 -4.56 -25.84 -5.85
N ASP A 36 -4.55 -27.03 -5.25
CA ASP A 36 -3.41 -27.96 -5.33
C ASP A 36 -3.37 -28.69 -6.68
N GLU A 37 -4.56 -28.93 -7.26
CA GLU A 37 -4.76 -29.54 -8.56
C GLU A 37 -5.77 -28.72 -9.39
N LYS A 38 -5.54 -28.59 -10.70
CA LYS A 38 -6.40 -27.79 -11.57
C LYS A 38 -7.85 -28.25 -11.50
N LYS A 39 -8.77 -27.30 -11.32
CA LYS A 39 -10.23 -27.51 -11.22
C LYS A 39 -10.68 -28.36 -10.02
N ASN A 40 -9.78 -28.75 -9.12
CA ASN A 40 -10.12 -29.51 -7.92
C ASN A 40 -10.20 -28.58 -6.71
N TYR A 41 -11.42 -28.40 -6.19
CA TYR A 41 -11.69 -27.51 -5.06
C TYR A 41 -11.75 -28.20 -3.69
N ASN A 42 -11.60 -29.52 -3.64
CA ASN A 42 -11.83 -30.29 -2.41
C ASN A 42 -10.80 -29.97 -1.32
N THR A 43 -9.56 -29.69 -1.70
CA THR A 43 -8.45 -29.34 -0.79
C THR A 43 -8.03 -27.88 -0.90
N ALA A 44 -8.77 -27.08 -1.68
CA ALA A 44 -8.37 -25.73 -2.03
C ALA A 44 -8.38 -24.78 -0.82
N GLN A 45 -7.37 -23.92 -0.75
CA GLN A 45 -7.35 -22.80 0.20
C GLN A 45 -8.14 -21.64 -0.39
N LYS A 46 -9.31 -21.37 0.17
CA LYS A 46 -10.23 -20.32 -0.29
C LYS A 46 -10.03 -19.03 0.49
N ASN A 47 -10.37 -17.91 -0.14
CA ASN A 47 -10.33 -16.58 0.46
C ASN A 47 -8.92 -16.16 0.95
N VAL A 48 -7.87 -16.62 0.29
CA VAL A 48 -6.49 -16.24 0.63
C VAL A 48 -6.33 -14.75 0.37
N LEU A 49 -6.01 -13.99 1.42
CA LEU A 49 -5.90 -12.53 1.34
C LEU A 49 -4.59 -12.12 0.67
N ASN A 50 -4.70 -11.20 -0.28
CA ASN A 50 -3.59 -10.63 -1.00
C ASN A 50 -3.70 -9.10 -0.98
N LYS A 51 -2.55 -8.42 -0.90
CA LYS A 51 -2.45 -6.96 -1.04
C LYS A 51 -1.55 -6.64 -2.23
N LYS A 52 -1.93 -5.63 -3.03
CA LYS A 52 -1.13 -5.13 -4.15
C LYS A 52 -1.16 -3.61 -4.22
N THR A 53 -0.01 -3.00 -4.40
CA THR A 53 0.09 -1.56 -4.65
C THR A 53 0.34 -1.29 -6.14
N LEU A 54 -0.49 -0.42 -6.70
CA LEU A 54 -0.48 -0.07 -8.12
C LEU A 54 -0.26 1.44 -8.29
N ARG A 55 0.59 1.81 -9.24
CA ARG A 55 0.59 3.13 -9.87
C ARG A 55 -0.14 3.03 -11.20
N ILE A 56 -1.19 3.82 -11.35
CA ILE A 56 -2.02 3.85 -12.55
C ILE A 56 -1.91 5.25 -13.13
N SER A 57 -1.43 5.36 -14.35
CA SER A 57 -1.54 6.60 -15.11
C SER A 57 -2.83 6.55 -15.94
N TYR A 58 -3.44 7.70 -16.19
CA TYR A 58 -4.65 7.79 -17.01
C TYR A 58 -4.60 8.96 -17.98
N THR A 59 -5.36 8.88 -19.07
CA THR A 59 -5.67 10.02 -19.95
C THR A 59 -7.06 10.53 -19.61
N ASN A 60 -7.31 11.82 -19.88
CA ASN A 60 -8.64 12.41 -19.79
C ASN A 60 -9.07 12.87 -21.18
N GLU A 61 -9.97 12.12 -21.80
CA GLU A 61 -10.50 12.41 -23.13
C GLU A 61 -11.96 12.84 -22.98
N ASN A 62 -12.22 14.14 -23.10
CA ASN A 62 -13.56 14.73 -23.00
C ASN A 62 -14.30 14.33 -21.71
N GLY A 63 -13.60 14.38 -20.57
CA GLY A 63 -14.15 14.00 -19.26
C GLY A 63 -14.17 12.50 -18.98
N LYS A 64 -13.76 11.66 -19.94
CA LYS A 64 -13.64 10.20 -19.74
C LYS A 64 -12.20 9.86 -19.39
N MET A 65 -12.01 9.45 -18.14
CA MET A 65 -10.72 8.97 -17.65
C MET A 65 -10.48 7.53 -18.15
N LYS A 66 -9.35 7.28 -18.80
CA LYS A 66 -8.96 5.96 -19.32
C LYS A 66 -7.60 5.58 -18.79
N VAL A 67 -7.47 4.37 -18.27
CA VAL A 67 -6.16 3.83 -17.86
C VAL A 67 -5.26 3.72 -19.08
N ASN A 68 -4.07 4.31 -19.01
CA ASN A 68 -3.07 4.22 -20.08
C ASN A 68 -1.88 3.31 -19.68
N LYS A 69 -1.55 3.22 -18.39
CA LYS A 69 -0.42 2.46 -17.86
C LYS A 69 -0.72 2.01 -16.44
N MET A 70 -0.33 0.79 -16.11
CA MET A 70 -0.44 0.22 -14.77
C MET A 70 0.88 -0.45 -14.39
N GLU A 71 1.40 -0.10 -13.22
CA GLU A 71 2.68 -0.60 -12.70
C GLU A 71 2.49 -1.08 -11.27
N SER A 72 3.12 -2.20 -10.92
CA SER A 72 3.21 -2.60 -9.51
C SER A 72 4.37 -1.81 -8.90
N ILE A 73 4.11 -1.12 -7.79
CA ILE A 73 5.14 -0.33 -7.11
C ILE A 73 5.27 -0.78 -5.66
N ILE A 74 6.44 -0.52 -5.09
CA ILE A 74 6.65 -0.60 -3.65
C ILE A 74 6.63 0.83 -3.12
N LEU A 75 6.05 1.01 -1.94
CA LEU A 75 6.06 2.29 -1.25
C LEU A 75 7.11 2.23 -0.17
N THR A 76 7.89 3.30 -0.07
CA THR A 76 8.93 3.44 0.93
C THR A 76 8.77 4.79 1.60
N ASP A 77 9.14 4.87 2.86
CA ASP A 77 9.32 6.16 3.52
C ASP A 77 10.74 6.72 3.26
N GLN A 78 11.07 7.82 3.94
CA GLN A 78 12.37 8.49 3.82
C GLN A 78 13.54 7.68 4.39
N THR A 79 13.25 6.67 5.22
CA THR A 79 14.25 5.76 5.79
C THR A 79 14.55 4.56 4.89
N GLY A 80 13.77 4.42 3.80
CA GLY A 80 13.85 3.27 2.90
C GLY A 80 13.11 2.05 3.41
N ASP A 81 12.37 2.17 4.54
CA ASP A 81 11.52 1.10 5.02
C ASP A 81 10.29 0.94 4.13
N TYR A 82 9.88 -0.30 3.93
CA TYR A 82 8.77 -0.66 3.07
C TYR A 82 7.45 -0.38 3.79
N GLY A 83 7.00 0.87 3.71
CA GLY A 83 5.77 1.31 4.33
C GLY A 83 4.53 0.61 3.75
N ILE A 84 3.71 0.06 4.63
CA ILE A 84 2.27 -0.09 4.37
C ILE A 84 1.69 1.33 4.43
N LEU A 85 0.97 1.83 3.42
CA LEU A 85 0.24 3.08 3.64
C LEU A 85 -0.84 2.74 4.64
N ASP A 86 -0.68 3.27 5.85
CA ASP A 86 -1.69 3.29 6.87
C ASP A 86 -2.02 4.75 7.11
N SER A 87 -3.14 5.21 6.53
CA SER A 87 -3.61 6.58 6.72
C SER A 87 -4.02 6.90 8.15
N THR A 88 -4.04 5.90 9.05
CA THR A 88 -4.33 6.09 10.48
C THR A 88 -3.08 6.30 11.33
N LYS A 89 -1.88 6.08 10.77
CA LYS A 89 -0.62 6.37 11.47
C LYS A 89 -0.24 7.84 11.27
N PRO A 90 -0.14 8.66 12.34
CA PRO A 90 0.37 10.02 12.24
C PRO A 90 1.78 10.01 11.65
N SER A 91 2.05 10.93 10.72
CA SER A 91 3.40 11.19 10.23
C SER A 91 4.23 11.76 11.38
N GLU A 92 5.07 10.95 12.00
CA GLU A 92 6.11 11.45 12.92
C GLU A 92 7.15 12.22 12.09
N GLY A 93 7.01 13.54 12.05
CA GLY A 93 8.01 14.43 11.48
C GLY A 93 9.21 14.51 12.41
N THR A 94 10.36 14.00 11.99
CA THR A 94 11.64 14.23 12.66
C THR A 94 12.13 15.63 12.29
N THR A 95 11.85 16.63 13.13
CA THR A 95 12.63 17.87 13.15
C THR A 95 13.95 17.60 13.87
N THR A 96 15.00 17.32 13.11
CA THR A 96 16.38 17.41 13.58
C THR A 96 16.78 18.88 13.60
N ASP A 97 16.88 19.47 14.79
CA ASP A 97 17.70 20.66 14.98
C ASP A 97 18.76 20.36 16.05
N SER A 98 20.01 20.59 15.66
CA SER A 98 21.21 20.22 16.43
C SER A 98 21.78 21.47 17.08
N SER A 99 21.80 21.57 18.41
CA SER A 99 22.80 22.37 19.13
C SER A 99 22.79 22.16 20.66
N THR A 100 23.89 21.54 21.12
CA THR A 100 24.69 21.84 22.35
C THR A 100 24.22 21.41 23.76
N LYS A 101 25.03 20.52 24.37
CA LYS A 101 25.09 19.98 25.76
C LYS A 101 26.08 20.83 26.64
N PRO A 102 26.30 20.76 28.01
CA PRO A 102 25.83 19.87 29.12
C PRO A 102 25.49 20.49 30.53
N THR A 103 25.05 19.60 31.47
CA THR A 103 25.19 19.59 32.98
C THR A 103 24.26 20.51 33.80
N THR A 104 23.70 20.20 34.99
CA THR A 104 24.04 19.37 36.19
C THR A 104 22.78 19.20 37.07
N THR A 105 22.60 18.08 37.80
CA THR A 105 21.68 17.90 38.97
C THR A 105 22.22 18.64 40.23
N PRO A 106 21.48 18.92 41.35
CA PRO A 106 20.68 17.97 42.17
C PRO A 106 19.39 18.51 42.90
N SER A 107 18.66 17.57 43.54
CA SER A 107 17.58 17.55 44.59
C SER A 107 16.84 18.86 45.02
N THR A 108 15.58 18.87 45.49
CA THR A 108 15.04 18.21 46.73
C THR A 108 13.51 18.45 46.88
N SER A 109 12.81 17.49 47.51
CA SER A 109 11.59 17.55 48.37
C SER A 109 10.57 18.70 48.27
N ASN A 110 9.28 18.33 48.14
CA ASN A 110 8.29 18.42 49.23
C ASN A 110 7.10 17.49 48.99
#